data_AF-A0A4R5F5E6-F1
#
_entry.id   AF-A0A4R5F5E6-F1
#
_cell.length_a   1.000
_cell.length_b   1.000
_cell.length_c   1.000
_cell.angle_alpha   90.00
_cell.angle_beta   90.00
_cell.angle_gamma   90.00
#
_symmetry.space_group_name_H-M   'P 1'
#
loop_
_entity.id
_entity.type
_entity.pdbx_description
1 polymer ?
#
loop_
_entity_poly.entity_id
_entity_poly.type
_entity_poly.pdbx_seq_one_letter_code
_entity_poly.pdbx_strand_id
1 'polypeptide(L)'
;MKHSWRIFEFILSGIQICCGLVILFFVYITCTEYYIFLWKNPLVDHQSIVQMALRTNSTLVIVSLIAISSALLLIKNVSKGWVMSIITWIMFVVILIINSYRLNLLNPSALDLVSKFILGVMAIGFTTIVVLLNNIEFRQKYKPTKNNWIVIAISITALTALKFL
;
A
#
# COMPACT_ATOMS: atom_id res chain seq x y z
N MET A 1 27.21 -3.26 -15.77
CA MET A 1 25.78 -3.61 -15.54
C MET A 1 25.29 -3.45 -14.10
N LYS A 2 26.09 -3.67 -13.03
CA LYS A 2 25.67 -3.44 -11.62
C LYS A 2 25.08 -2.05 -11.29
N HIS A 3 25.44 -1.01 -12.04
CA HIS A 3 25.06 0.38 -11.72
C HIS A 3 23.60 0.70 -12.07
N SER A 4 23.05 0.10 -13.13
CA SER A 4 21.67 0.35 -13.58
C SER A 4 20.65 -0.14 -12.55
N TRP A 5 20.91 -1.31 -11.97
CA TRP A 5 19.98 -1.95 -11.04
C TRP A 5 19.90 -1.25 -9.68
N ARG A 6 21.03 -0.70 -9.20
CA ARG A 6 21.05 0.09 -7.96
C ARG A 6 20.27 1.40 -8.11
N ILE A 7 20.34 2.03 -9.29
CA ILE A 7 19.57 3.22 -9.61
C ILE A 7 18.07 2.88 -9.66
N PHE A 8 17.70 1.77 -10.31
CA PHE A 8 16.32 1.30 -10.35
C PHE A 8 15.76 1.09 -8.93
N GLU A 9 16.48 0.37 -8.06
CA GLU A 9 16.04 0.14 -6.68
C GLU A 9 15.89 1.42 -5.88
N PHE A 10 16.77 2.39 -6.12
CA PHE A 10 16.69 3.70 -5.50
C PHE A 10 15.44 4.47 -5.94
N ILE A 11 15.14 4.48 -7.24
CA ILE A 11 13.93 5.12 -7.79
C ILE A 11 12.67 4.44 -7.25
N LEU A 12 12.61 3.10 -7.30
CA LEU A 12 11.49 2.33 -6.78
C LEU A 12 11.27 2.60 -5.29
N SER A 13 12.34 2.59 -4.51
CA SER A 13 12.30 2.87 -3.07
C SER A 13 11.83 4.29 -2.79
N GLY A 14 12.28 5.28 -3.58
CA GLY A 14 11.83 6.66 -3.48
C GLY A 14 10.32 6.79 -3.69
N ILE A 15 9.80 6.22 -4.78
CA ILE A 15 8.35 6.20 -5.07
C ILE A 15 7.58 5.52 -3.93
N GLN A 16 8.10 4.39 -3.45
CA GLN A 16 7.45 3.60 -2.41
C GLN A 16 7.41 4.33 -1.04
N ILE A 17 8.49 5.04 -0.68
CA ILE A 17 8.52 5.91 0.51
C ILE A 17 7.53 7.06 0.36
N CYS A 18 7.53 7.74 -0.79
CA CYS A 18 6.58 8.82 -1.06
C CYS A 18 5.14 8.34 -0.93
N CYS A 19 4.79 7.19 -1.51
CA CYS A 19 3.44 6.61 -1.37
C CYS A 19 3.10 6.31 0.09
N GLY A 20 4.00 5.67 0.84
CA GLY A 20 3.78 5.37 2.26
C GLY A 20 3.56 6.62 3.10
N LEU A 21 4.36 7.67 2.90
CA LEU A 21 4.21 8.94 3.61
C LEU A 21 2.92 9.68 3.24
N VAL A 22 2.55 9.71 1.95
CA VAL A 22 1.30 10.32 1.50
C VAL A 22 0.10 9.64 2.13
N ILE A 23 0.07 8.31 2.19
CA ILE A 23 -1.02 7.58 2.84
C ILE A 23 -1.06 7.90 4.35
N LEU A 24 0.08 7.91 5.04
CA LEU A 24 0.13 8.26 6.46
C LEU A 24 -0.36 9.69 6.73
N PHE A 25 -0.03 10.63 5.84
CA PHE A 25 -0.51 12.00 5.90
C PHE A 25 -2.04 12.08 5.76
N PHE A 26 -2.63 11.35 4.81
CA PHE A 26 -4.09 11.28 4.69
C PHE A 26 -4.75 10.63 5.91
N VAL A 27 -4.17 9.55 6.44
CA VAL A 27 -4.66 8.93 7.68
C VAL A 27 -4.62 9.94 8.84
N TYR A 28 -3.55 10.73 8.96
CA TYR A 28 -3.44 11.77 9.98
C TYR A 28 -4.54 12.84 9.84
N ILE A 29 -4.82 13.31 8.62
CA ILE A 29 -5.92 14.25 8.35
C ILE A 29 -7.25 13.63 8.80
N THR A 30 -7.55 12.41 8.36
CA THR A 30 -8.79 11.71 8.71
C THR A 30 -8.94 11.53 10.23
N CYS A 31 -7.87 11.18 10.94
CA CYS A 31 -7.89 11.09 12.41
C CYS A 31 -8.18 12.44 13.06
N THR A 32 -7.63 13.52 12.51
CA THR A 32 -7.87 14.89 13.01
C THR A 32 -9.31 15.32 12.78
N GLU A 33 -9.90 14.98 11.62
CA GLU A 33 -11.32 15.21 11.34
C GLU A 33 -12.22 14.45 12.32
N TYR A 34 -11.94 13.17 12.60
CA TYR A 34 -12.66 12.41 13.61
C TYR A 34 -12.55 13.05 15.01
N TYR A 35 -11.36 13.50 15.39
CA TYR A 35 -11.15 14.16 16.68
C TYR A 35 -11.96 15.46 16.79
N ILE A 36 -11.92 16.30 15.76
CA ILE A 36 -12.70 17.55 15.71
C ILE A 36 -14.21 17.24 15.76
N PHE A 37 -14.66 16.20 15.07
CA PHE A 37 -16.06 15.78 15.08
C PHE A 37 -16.51 15.35 16.48
N LEU A 38 -15.72 14.50 17.16
CA LEU A 38 -16.00 14.06 18.52
C LEU A 38 -16.01 15.22 19.52
N TRP A 39 -15.04 16.12 19.42
CA TRP A 39 -14.97 17.33 20.25
C TRP A 39 -16.22 18.21 20.11
N LYS A 40 -16.75 18.35 18.89
CA LYS A 40 -17.97 19.13 18.64
C LYS A 40 -19.26 18.41 19.07
N ASN A 41 -19.22 17.09 19.27
CA ASN A 41 -20.40 16.26 19.54
C ASN A 41 -20.20 15.36 20.77
N PRO A 42 -20.17 15.94 21.99
CA PRO A 42 -19.85 15.21 23.22
C PRO A 42 -20.86 14.11 23.58
N LEU A 43 -22.09 14.18 23.06
CA LEU A 43 -23.17 13.23 23.34
C LEU A 43 -23.13 11.97 22.47
N VAL A 44 -22.25 11.91 21.45
CA VAL A 44 -22.13 10.76 20.56
C VAL A 44 -21.24 9.70 21.20
N ASP A 45 -21.51 8.43 20.94
CA ASP A 45 -20.66 7.34 21.40
C ASP A 45 -19.25 7.42 20.77
N HIS A 46 -18.30 7.92 21.55
CA HIS A 46 -16.91 8.09 21.12
C HIS A 46 -16.25 6.74 20.83
N GLN A 47 -16.64 5.70 21.56
CA GLN A 47 -15.98 4.41 21.46
C GLN A 47 -16.25 3.75 20.11
N SER A 48 -17.51 3.73 19.66
CA SER A 48 -17.85 3.17 18.34
C SER A 48 -17.21 3.94 17.18
N ILE A 49 -17.14 5.27 17.26
CA ILE A 49 -16.48 6.10 16.24
C ILE A 49 -14.98 5.81 16.17
N VAL A 50 -14.30 5.74 17.32
CA VAL A 50 -12.87 5.43 17.36
C VAL A 50 -12.60 4.02 16.83
N GLN A 51 -13.44 3.03 17.19
CA GLN A 51 -13.33 1.67 16.66
C GLN A 51 -13.53 1.63 15.14
N MET A 52 -14.51 2.37 14.61
CA MET A 52 -14.76 2.48 13.17
C MET A 52 -13.57 3.14 12.45
N ALA A 53 -13.00 4.21 13.01
CA ALA A 53 -11.84 4.89 12.45
C ALA A 53 -10.60 3.98 12.43
N LEU A 54 -10.34 3.24 13.51
CA LEU A 54 -9.26 2.25 13.59
C LEU A 54 -9.42 1.13 12.57
N ARG A 55 -10.62 0.55 12.46
CA ARG A 55 -10.92 -0.51 11.49
C ARG A 55 -10.72 -0.05 10.05
N THR A 56 -11.12 1.19 9.77
CA THR A 56 -11.03 1.75 8.40
C THR A 56 -9.59 2.00 7.98
N ASN A 57 -8.74 2.46 8.91
CA ASN A 57 -7.41 3.00 8.61
C ASN A 57 -6.24 2.09 9.02
N SER A 58 -6.42 1.13 9.92
CA SER A 58 -5.33 0.28 10.44
C SER A 58 -4.55 -0.45 9.36
N THR A 59 -5.24 -1.04 8.37
CA THR A 59 -4.57 -1.72 7.24
C THR A 59 -3.74 -0.75 6.40
N LEU A 60 -4.22 0.50 6.20
CA LEU A 60 -3.48 1.53 5.46
C LEU A 60 -2.20 1.89 6.21
N VAL A 61 -2.27 2.07 7.53
CA VAL A 61 -1.10 2.35 8.37
C VAL A 61 -0.09 1.21 8.28
N ILE A 62 -0.53 -0.04 8.46
CA ILE A 62 0.34 -1.22 8.41
C ILE A 62 1.04 -1.33 7.04
N VAL A 63 0.29 -1.23 5.95
CA VAL A 63 0.86 -1.35 4.60
C VAL A 63 1.84 -0.20 4.32
N SER A 64 1.56 1.02 4.77
CA SER A 64 2.49 2.15 4.64
C SER A 64 3.78 1.97 5.42
N LEU A 65 3.72 1.40 6.63
CA LEU A 65 4.91 1.08 7.41
C LEU A 65 5.75 -0.02 6.73
N ILE A 66 5.11 -1.04 6.16
CA ILE A 66 5.79 -2.08 5.37
C ILE A 66 6.42 -1.45 4.11
N ALA A 67 5.73 -0.50 3.45
CA ALA A 67 6.23 0.19 2.27
C ALA A 67 7.52 0.96 2.57
N ILE A 68 7.53 1.77 3.62
CA ILE A 68 8.73 2.51 4.04
C ILE A 68 9.85 1.54 4.47
N SER A 69 9.52 0.53 5.27
CA SER A 69 10.52 -0.43 5.77
C SER A 69 11.18 -1.21 4.61
N SER A 70 10.39 -1.67 3.66
CA SER A 70 10.90 -2.43 2.51
C SER A 70 11.70 -1.57 1.54
N ALA A 71 11.32 -0.31 1.32
CA ALA A 71 12.12 0.65 0.57
C ALA A 71 13.49 0.90 1.23
N LEU A 72 13.53 1.06 2.56
CA LEU A 72 14.80 1.19 3.30
C LEU A 72 15.67 -0.07 3.15
N LEU A 73 15.07 -1.27 3.16
CA LEU A 73 15.78 -2.53 2.94
C LEU A 73 16.32 -2.64 1.50
N LEU A 74 15.56 -2.18 0.51
CA LEU A 74 16.00 -2.12 -0.89
C LEU A 74 17.18 -1.16 -1.08
N ILE A 75 17.12 0.04 -0.50
CA ILE A 75 18.25 1.01 -0.52
C ILE A 75 19.51 0.41 0.12
N LYS A 76 19.34 -0.34 1.22
CA LYS A 76 20.42 -1.07 1.90
C LYS A 76 20.85 -2.36 1.17
N ASN A 77 20.26 -2.67 0.02
CA ASN A 77 20.54 -3.86 -0.79
C ASN A 77 20.35 -5.18 -0.01
N VAL A 78 19.40 -5.21 0.92
CA VAL A 78 19.06 -6.40 1.71
C VAL A 78 18.11 -7.28 0.89
N SER A 79 18.48 -8.54 0.69
CA SER A 79 17.77 -9.50 -0.17
C SER A 79 16.33 -9.82 0.25
N LYS A 80 15.87 -9.39 1.43
CA LYS A 80 14.48 -9.54 1.88
C LYS A 80 13.59 -8.35 1.50
N GLY A 81 14.17 -7.22 1.11
CA GLY A 81 13.43 -5.99 0.80
C GLY A 81 12.48 -6.13 -0.38
N TRP A 82 12.87 -6.89 -1.42
CA TRP A 82 12.03 -7.07 -2.62
C TRP A 82 10.74 -7.84 -2.34
N VAL A 83 10.76 -8.83 -1.44
CA VAL A 83 9.57 -9.62 -1.08
C VAL A 83 8.53 -8.71 -0.45
N MET A 84 8.95 -7.91 0.53
CA MET A 84 8.08 -6.94 1.19
C MET A 84 7.61 -5.83 0.23
N SER A 85 8.47 -5.41 -0.70
CA SER A 85 8.09 -4.43 -1.73
C SER A 85 6.98 -4.96 -2.64
N ILE A 86 7.09 -6.20 -3.12
CA ILE A 86 6.02 -6.83 -3.91
C ILE A 86 4.71 -6.91 -3.11
N ILE A 87 4.77 -7.33 -1.83
CA ILE A 87 3.60 -7.38 -0.96
C ILE A 87 2.94 -6.00 -0.89
N THR A 88 3.72 -4.93 -0.69
CA THR A 88 3.16 -3.57 -0.56
C THR A 88 2.52 -3.07 -1.83
N TRP A 89 3.14 -3.29 -2.99
CA TRP A 89 2.55 -2.87 -4.27
C TRP A 89 1.25 -3.61 -4.56
N ILE A 90 1.20 -4.92 -4.30
CA ILE A 90 -0.04 -5.70 -4.46
C ILE A 90 -1.11 -5.21 -3.48
N MET A 91 -0.75 -4.98 -2.21
CA MET A 91 -1.69 -4.49 -1.20
C MET A 91 -2.20 -3.07 -1.50
N PHE A 92 -1.38 -2.18 -2.05
CA PHE A 92 -1.84 -0.87 -2.52
C PHE A 92 -2.91 -1.02 -3.59
N VAL A 93 -2.72 -1.91 -4.56
CA VAL A 93 -3.74 -2.19 -5.58
C VAL A 93 -5.01 -2.77 -4.95
N VAL A 94 -4.90 -3.80 -4.10
CA VAL A 94 -6.05 -4.42 -3.44
C VAL A 94 -6.86 -3.40 -2.63
N ILE A 95 -6.21 -2.59 -1.79
CA ILE A 95 -6.87 -1.57 -0.97
C ILE A 95 -7.57 -0.55 -1.85
N LEU A 96 -6.92 -0.12 -2.92
CA LEU A 96 -7.43 0.86 -3.85
C LEU A 96 -8.64 0.32 -4.62
N ILE A 97 -8.63 -0.95 -5.06
CA ILE A 97 -9.81 -1.63 -5.65
C ILE A 97 -10.97 -1.65 -4.66
N ILE A 98 -10.73 -2.09 -3.41
CA ILE A 98 -11.76 -2.18 -2.37
C ILE A 98 -12.37 -0.80 -2.09
N ASN A 99 -11.53 0.22 -1.90
CA ASN A 99 -12.01 1.57 -1.62
C ASN A 99 -12.76 2.18 -2.81
N SER A 100 -12.31 1.93 -4.04
CA SER A 100 -12.99 2.40 -5.26
C SER A 100 -14.36 1.77 -5.43
N TYR A 101 -14.47 0.46 -5.16
CA TYR A 101 -15.74 -0.25 -5.18
C TYR A 101 -16.71 0.31 -4.13
N ARG A 102 -16.23 0.55 -2.90
CA ARG A 102 -17.04 1.18 -1.84
C ARG A 102 -17.50 2.59 -2.22
N LEU A 103 -16.62 3.40 -2.82
CA LEU A 103 -16.96 4.74 -3.26
C LEU A 103 -18.05 4.71 -4.35
N ASN A 104 -17.97 3.78 -5.29
CA ASN A 104 -18.96 3.62 -6.36
C ASN A 104 -20.34 3.23 -5.85
N LEU A 105 -20.40 2.39 -4.81
CA LEU A 105 -21.65 2.06 -4.15
C LEU A 105 -22.29 3.26 -3.45
N LEU A 106 -21.48 4.16 -2.88
CA LEU A 106 -21.95 5.30 -2.10
C LEU A 106 -22.31 6.51 -2.98
N ASN A 107 -21.56 6.76 -4.05
CA ASN A 107 -21.78 7.92 -4.92
C ASN A 107 -21.34 7.62 -6.37
N PRO A 108 -22.24 7.07 -7.21
CA PRO A 108 -21.92 6.66 -8.59
C PRO A 108 -21.43 7.81 -9.47
N SER A 109 -21.88 9.05 -9.20
CA SER A 109 -21.53 10.24 -9.97
C SER A 109 -20.17 10.86 -9.62
N ALA A 110 -19.60 10.54 -8.45
CA ALA A 110 -18.33 11.12 -7.99
C ALA A 110 -17.09 10.39 -8.53
N LEU A 111 -17.27 9.29 -9.26
CA LEU A 111 -16.18 8.40 -9.63
C LEU A 111 -15.26 8.94 -10.74
N ASP A 112 -15.70 9.89 -11.58
CA ASP A 112 -15.10 10.01 -12.91
C ASP A 112 -13.62 10.48 -12.91
N LEU A 113 -13.24 11.47 -12.09
CA LEU A 113 -11.85 11.95 -12.02
C LEU A 113 -10.99 11.13 -11.04
N VAL A 114 -11.54 10.85 -9.86
CA VAL A 114 -10.84 10.13 -8.80
C VAL A 114 -10.57 8.68 -9.22
N SER A 115 -11.51 8.02 -9.92
CA SER A 115 -11.29 6.66 -10.44
C SER A 115 -10.26 6.60 -11.56
N LYS A 116 -10.21 7.58 -12.46
CA LYS A 116 -9.20 7.64 -13.54
C LYS A 116 -7.79 7.80 -12.97
N PHE A 117 -7.63 8.65 -11.95
CA PHE A 117 -6.36 8.81 -11.24
C PHE A 117 -5.94 7.51 -10.53
N ILE A 118 -6.88 6.89 -9.81
CA ILE A 118 -6.75 5.61 -9.12
C ILE A 118 -6.37 4.45 -10.08
N LEU A 119 -7.03 4.36 -11.23
CA LEU A 119 -6.72 3.40 -12.31
C LEU A 119 -5.34 3.64 -12.91
N GLY A 120 -4.93 4.91 -13.08
CA GLY A 120 -3.59 5.27 -13.53
C GLY A 120 -2.49 4.81 -12.57
N VAL A 121 -2.69 5.01 -11.26
CA VAL A 121 -1.76 4.53 -10.22
C VAL A 121 -1.69 2.99 -10.22
N MET A 122 -2.84 2.31 -10.38
CA MET A 122 -2.86 0.84 -10.51
C MET A 122 -2.10 0.36 -11.74
N ALA A 123 -2.31 0.98 -12.90
CA ALA A 123 -1.65 0.60 -14.15
C ALA A 123 -0.12 0.74 -14.03
N ILE A 124 0.37 1.83 -13.43
CA ILE A 124 1.80 2.05 -13.19
C ILE A 124 2.35 1.02 -12.21
N GLY A 125 1.66 0.77 -11.09
CA GLY A 125 2.08 -0.22 -10.09
C GLY A 125 2.16 -1.64 -10.66
N PHE A 126 1.12 -2.08 -11.38
CA PHE A 126 1.10 -3.39 -12.03
C PHE A 126 2.16 -3.52 -13.12
N THR A 127 2.33 -2.50 -13.95
CA THR A 127 3.36 -2.51 -15.00
C THR A 127 4.75 -2.63 -14.37
N THR A 128 5.00 -1.93 -13.27
CA THR A 128 6.26 -2.00 -12.52
C THR A 128 6.51 -3.39 -11.95
N ILE A 129 5.49 -4.03 -11.34
CA ILE A 129 5.58 -5.41 -10.85
C ILE A 129 5.89 -6.37 -12.00
N VAL A 130 5.14 -6.29 -13.11
CA VAL A 130 5.30 -7.22 -14.24
C VAL A 130 6.67 -7.09 -14.88
N VAL A 131 7.16 -5.86 -15.07
CA VAL A 131 8.51 -5.59 -15.58
C VAL A 131 9.57 -6.14 -14.62
N LEU A 132 9.41 -5.96 -13.30
CA LEU A 132 10.31 -6.51 -12.30
C LEU A 132 10.39 -8.03 -12.33
N LEU A 133 9.25 -8.71 -12.40
CA LEU A 133 9.17 -10.17 -12.32
C LEU A 133 9.68 -10.89 -13.56
N ASN A 134 9.58 -10.25 -14.73
CA ASN A 134 10.04 -10.80 -16.00
C ASN A 134 11.48 -10.40 -16.35
N ASN A 135 12.10 -9.49 -15.61
CA ASN A 135 13.49 -9.12 -15.87
C ASN A 135 14.46 -10.25 -15.43
N ILE A 136 15.30 -10.70 -16.37
CA ILE A 136 16.33 -11.72 -16.13
C ILE A 136 17.30 -11.27 -15.02
N GLU A 137 17.64 -9.98 -14.97
CA GLU A 137 18.54 -9.41 -13.95
C GLU A 137 17.96 -9.53 -12.54
N PHE A 138 16.65 -9.34 -12.40
CA PHE A 138 15.93 -9.53 -11.13
C PHE A 138 16.04 -10.97 -10.66
N ARG A 139 15.80 -11.94 -11.55
CA ARG A 139 15.92 -13.37 -11.22
C ARG A 139 17.34 -13.77 -10.85
N GLN A 140 18.35 -13.21 -11.52
CA GLN A 140 19.76 -13.47 -11.21
C GLN A 140 20.19 -12.89 -9.86
N LYS A 141 19.75 -11.66 -9.53
CA LYS A 141 20.09 -10.98 -8.28
C LYS A 141 19.38 -11.58 -7.07
N TYR A 142 18.06 -11.75 -7.17
CA TYR A 142 17.22 -12.10 -6.02
C TYR A 142 16.92 -13.58 -5.89
N LYS A 143 17.18 -14.38 -6.94
CA LYS A 143 17.01 -15.84 -6.98
C LYS A 143 15.71 -16.29 -6.28
N PRO A 144 14.54 -15.83 -6.75
CA PRO A 144 13.27 -16.06 -6.06
C PRO A 144 13.01 -17.57 -5.89
N THR A 145 12.72 -18.01 -4.66
CA THR A 145 12.40 -19.40 -4.32
C THR A 145 10.89 -19.59 -4.15
N LYS A 146 10.41 -20.84 -4.19
CA LYS A 146 9.00 -21.17 -3.90
C LYS A 146 8.53 -20.63 -2.53
N ASN A 147 9.40 -20.69 -1.52
CA ASN A 147 9.09 -20.18 -0.18
C ASN A 147 8.81 -18.68 -0.17
N ASN A 148 9.54 -17.89 -0.97
CA ASN A 148 9.30 -16.45 -1.07
C ASN A 148 7.89 -16.17 -1.62
N TRP A 149 7.46 -16.92 -2.63
CA TRP A 149 6.13 -16.80 -3.22
C TRP A 149 5.02 -17.19 -2.25
N ILE A 150 5.23 -18.25 -1.47
CA ILE A 150 4.30 -18.67 -0.42
C ILE A 150 4.16 -17.55 0.64
N VAL A 151 5.27 -16.95 1.08
CA VAL A 151 5.25 -15.83 2.02
C VAL A 151 4.48 -14.64 1.47
N ILE A 152 4.68 -14.30 0.18
CA ILE A 152 3.93 -13.22 -0.48
C ILE A 152 2.43 -13.51 -0.45
N ALA A 153 2.02 -14.71 -0.88
CA ALA A 153 0.61 -15.10 -0.94
C ALA A 153 -0.07 -15.09 0.44
N ILE A 154 0.57 -15.67 1.45
CA ILE A 154 0.05 -15.68 2.83
C ILE A 154 -0.08 -14.25 3.37
N SER A 155 0.95 -13.42 3.16
CA SER A 155 0.95 -12.03 3.64
C SER A 155 -0.17 -11.20 3.01
N ILE A 156 -0.37 -11.32 1.69
CA ILE A 156 -1.47 -10.64 1.00
C ILE A 156 -2.82 -11.12 1.54
N THR A 157 -2.99 -12.43 1.71
CA THR A 157 -4.24 -13.01 2.21
C THR A 157 -4.55 -12.51 3.63
N ALA A 158 -3.56 -12.54 4.52
CA ALA A 158 -3.71 -12.08 5.90
C ALA A 158 -4.01 -10.57 5.98
N LEU A 159 -3.29 -9.74 5.22
CA LEU A 159 -3.51 -8.29 5.19
C LEU A 159 -4.85 -7.93 4.55
N THR A 160 -5.29 -8.68 3.55
CA THR A 160 -6.61 -8.50 2.94
C THR A 160 -7.71 -8.89 3.92
N ALA A 161 -7.58 -10.03 4.62
CA ALA A 161 -8.53 -10.42 5.66
C ALA A 161 -8.61 -9.37 6.78
N LEU A 162 -7.48 -8.80 7.19
CA LEU A 162 -7.42 -7.71 8.16
C LEU A 162 -8.19 -6.45 7.72
N LYS A 163 -8.30 -6.19 6.41
CA LYS A 163 -9.09 -5.06 5.88
C LYS A 163 -10.60 -5.26 6.04
N PHE A 164 -11.05 -6.51 6.15
CA PHE A 164 -12.46 -6.88 6.30
C PHE A 164 -12.87 -7.19 7.74
N LEU A 165 -11.92 -7.55 8.61
CA LEU A 165 -12.11 -7.60 10.06
C LEU A 165 -12.43 -6.23 10.65
#